data_AF-A0A7W3FK11-F1
#
_entry.id   AF-A0A7W3FK11-F1
#
_cell.length_a   1.000
_cell.length_b   1.000
_cell.length_c   1.000
_cell.angle_alpha   90.00
_cell.angle_beta   90.00
_cell.angle_gamma   90.00
#
_symmetry.space_group_name_H-M   'P 1'
#
loop_
_entity.id
_entity.type
_entity.pdbx_description
1 polymer ?
#
loop_
_entity_poly.entity_id
_entity_poly.type
_entity_poly.pdbx_seq_one_letter_code
_entity_poly.pdbx_strand_id
1 'polypeptide(L)'
;MTTFNYKGEPIIPTRGMEDALTKIISALEVDYRGIGFHSLTRFGKSTLAQFICANTEWTECKYVAKQANLRVLGPGESAFLDWFISQLGSQVISHQAADRKIERIVNTVDLMLRSAGGGSLFFIADDANLLEQAAFQHFITIDNALEKKGISLFVIFLFQDNHTSSRREEINRTTVTPQVRGRFLTRYHRLHGIRGALDVETFLERFEDEVEASAGAGVTLPRSLAPELYDGEFRLRHFSEQIWNAGCSCRAAAGHSSQDEWPLKAMRLIAYYLATRVICKIGFKEVTSSDIEMSVAFSDLAAFDGESGALTFTADGGING
;
A
#
# COMPACT_ATOMS: atom_id res chain seq x y z
N MET A 1 15.35 -5.67 -7.95
CA MET A 1 15.36 -6.81 -7.01
C MET A 1 13.96 -7.05 -6.45
N THR A 2 13.52 -8.29 -6.19
CA THR A 2 12.18 -8.55 -5.59
C THR A 2 12.10 -7.96 -4.18
N THR A 3 11.00 -7.27 -3.88
CA THR A 3 10.77 -6.66 -2.56
C THR A 3 9.85 -7.56 -1.72
N PHE A 4 10.18 -7.74 -0.45
CA PHE A 4 9.41 -8.58 0.48
C PHE A 4 8.81 -7.73 1.59
N ASN A 5 7.62 -8.11 2.06
CA ASN A 5 7.01 -7.49 3.22
C ASN A 5 7.61 -8.02 4.54
N TYR A 6 7.16 -7.48 5.67
CA TYR A 6 7.64 -7.88 7.00
C TYR A 6 7.37 -9.35 7.36
N LYS A 7 6.50 -10.05 6.62
CA LYS A 7 6.23 -11.49 6.76
C LYS A 7 7.12 -12.35 5.86
N GLY A 8 7.99 -11.74 5.06
CA GLY A 8 8.80 -12.44 4.06
C GLY A 8 8.01 -12.84 2.82
N GLU A 9 6.79 -12.31 2.63
CA GLU A 9 6.02 -12.55 1.41
C GLU A 9 6.41 -11.54 0.34
N PRO A 10 6.49 -11.94 -0.92
CA PRO A 10 6.78 -11.01 -2.00
C PRO A 10 5.70 -9.95 -2.16
N ILE A 11 6.13 -8.73 -2.43
CA ILE A 11 5.28 -7.62 -2.88
C ILE A 11 5.29 -7.63 -4.40
N ILE A 12 4.12 -7.88 -4.99
CA ILE A 12 3.90 -7.79 -6.44
C ILE A 12 3.55 -6.35 -6.78
N PRO A 13 4.41 -5.60 -7.51
CA PRO A 13 4.11 -4.23 -7.89
C PRO A 13 2.87 -4.19 -8.80
N THR A 14 1.93 -3.31 -8.52
CA THR A 14 0.74 -3.11 -9.35
C THR A 14 0.86 -1.80 -10.11
N ARG A 15 0.08 -1.63 -11.18
CA ARG A 15 0.03 -0.35 -11.90
C ARG A 15 -0.39 0.82 -11.02
N GLY A 16 -1.27 0.56 -10.03
CA GLY A 16 -1.65 1.57 -9.03
C GLY A 16 -0.51 1.95 -8.08
N MET A 17 0.36 0.99 -7.74
CA MET A 17 1.57 1.28 -6.97
C MET A 17 2.55 2.12 -7.80
N GLU A 18 2.80 1.76 -9.07
CA GLU A 18 3.72 2.50 -9.94
C GLU A 18 3.27 3.92 -10.21
N ASP A 19 1.97 4.14 -10.44
CA ASP A 19 1.38 5.47 -10.55
C ASP A 19 1.59 6.27 -9.25
N ALA A 20 1.42 5.65 -8.09
CA ALA A 20 1.68 6.31 -6.81
C ALA A 20 3.17 6.66 -6.61
N LEU A 21 4.09 5.74 -6.94
CA LEU A 21 5.53 6.00 -6.88
C LEU A 21 5.94 7.13 -7.84
N THR A 22 5.40 7.14 -9.06
CA THR A 22 5.61 8.21 -10.05
C THR A 22 5.15 9.56 -9.49
N LYS A 23 3.97 9.61 -8.86
CA LYS A 23 3.46 10.83 -8.21
C LYS A 23 4.32 11.29 -7.04
N ILE A 24 4.92 10.37 -6.28
CA ILE A 24 5.87 10.72 -5.23
C ILE A 24 7.14 11.33 -5.84
N ILE A 25 7.69 10.72 -6.90
CA ILE A 25 8.86 11.26 -7.63
C ILE A 25 8.57 12.68 -8.12
N SER A 26 7.45 12.88 -8.82
CA SER A 26 7.06 14.20 -9.31
C SER A 26 6.80 15.22 -8.19
N ALA A 27 6.45 14.78 -6.97
CA ALA A 27 6.31 15.67 -5.82
C ALA A 27 7.69 16.06 -5.25
N LEU A 28 8.64 15.13 -5.23
CA LEU A 28 10.01 15.39 -4.80
C LEU A 28 10.75 16.32 -5.77
N GLU A 29 10.56 16.15 -7.09
CA GLU A 29 11.19 16.97 -8.14
C GLU A 29 10.82 18.47 -8.08
N VAL A 30 9.67 18.79 -7.49
CA VAL A 30 9.18 20.17 -7.33
C VAL A 30 9.28 20.64 -5.88
N ASP A 31 10.09 19.97 -5.06
CA ASP A 31 10.39 20.31 -3.66
C ASP A 31 9.15 20.36 -2.74
N TYR A 32 8.11 19.58 -3.00
CA TYR A 32 7.04 19.41 -2.02
C TYR A 32 7.53 18.63 -0.80
N ARG A 33 7.02 18.99 0.39
CA ARG A 33 7.36 18.32 1.66
C ARG A 33 6.42 17.15 1.99
N GLY A 34 5.43 16.89 1.15
CA GLY A 34 4.54 15.75 1.34
C GLY A 34 3.54 15.54 0.22
N ILE A 35 2.82 14.43 0.34
CA ILE A 35 1.79 13.98 -0.59
C ILE A 35 0.72 13.18 0.16
N GLY A 36 -0.53 13.31 -0.25
CA GLY A 36 -1.64 12.50 0.23
C GLY A 36 -2.09 11.47 -0.80
N PHE A 37 -2.30 10.24 -0.34
CA PHE A 37 -2.98 9.19 -1.10
C PHE A 37 -4.24 8.75 -0.37
N HIS A 38 -5.30 8.46 -1.12
CA HIS A 38 -6.54 7.96 -0.53
C HIS A 38 -7.13 6.79 -1.31
N SER A 39 -7.73 5.84 -0.60
CA SER A 39 -8.44 4.72 -1.22
C SER A 39 -9.32 3.99 -0.20
N LEU A 40 -10.16 3.09 -0.68
CA LEU A 40 -10.81 2.06 0.16
C LEU A 40 -9.77 1.12 0.80
N THR A 41 -10.23 0.31 1.77
CA THR A 41 -9.42 -0.74 2.39
C THR A 41 -9.00 -1.78 1.36
N ARG A 42 -7.82 -2.40 1.54
CA ARG A 42 -7.28 -3.48 0.67
C ARG A 42 -6.88 -3.07 -0.76
N PHE A 43 -6.77 -1.77 -1.05
CA PHE A 43 -6.34 -1.24 -2.36
C PHE A 43 -4.83 -0.94 -2.43
N GLY A 44 -4.05 -1.42 -1.46
CA GLY A 44 -2.58 -1.39 -1.54
C GLY A 44 -1.88 -0.27 -0.78
N LYS A 45 -2.57 0.53 0.04
CA LYS A 45 -1.93 1.59 0.87
C LYS A 45 -0.80 1.05 1.75
N SER A 46 -1.09 0.05 2.58
CA SER A 46 -0.07 -0.55 3.44
C SER A 46 0.98 -1.34 2.64
N THR A 47 0.63 -1.87 1.47
CA THR A 47 1.59 -2.53 0.56
C THR A 47 2.57 -1.52 -0.03
N LEU A 48 2.09 -0.34 -0.46
CA LEU A 48 2.92 0.77 -0.91
C LEU A 48 3.86 1.25 0.20
N ALA A 49 3.34 1.40 1.43
CA ALA A 49 4.17 1.78 2.58
C ALA A 49 5.32 0.80 2.82
N GLN A 50 5.01 -0.51 2.84
CA GLN A 50 6.00 -1.57 3.00
C GLN A 50 7.01 -1.59 1.86
N PHE A 51 6.56 -1.39 0.62
CA PHE A 51 7.44 -1.32 -0.55
C PHE A 51 8.45 -0.18 -0.40
N ILE A 52 7.99 1.03 -0.06
CA ILE A 52 8.88 2.20 0.13
C ILE A 52 9.86 1.98 1.29
N CYS A 53 9.43 1.30 2.36
CA CYS A 53 10.32 0.97 3.48
C CYS A 53 11.38 -0.08 3.12
N ALA A 54 11.04 -1.05 2.27
CA ALA A 54 11.90 -2.19 1.97
C ALA A 54 12.76 -2.01 0.70
N ASN A 55 12.34 -1.15 -0.22
CA ASN A 55 12.99 -0.92 -1.50
C ASN A 55 13.30 0.56 -1.68
N THR A 56 14.58 0.89 -1.89
CA THR A 56 15.06 2.26 -2.13
C THR A 56 15.49 2.49 -3.59
N GLU A 57 15.44 1.46 -4.44
CA GLU A 57 15.90 1.50 -5.83
C GLU A 57 14.91 2.20 -6.78
N TRP A 58 13.66 2.39 -6.35
CA TRP A 58 12.62 3.00 -7.19
C TRP A 58 12.79 4.51 -7.37
N THR A 59 13.72 5.15 -6.65
CA THR A 59 14.03 6.58 -6.78
C THR A 59 15.52 6.83 -6.59
N GLU A 60 16.04 7.86 -7.26
CA GLU A 60 17.41 8.33 -7.05
C GLU A 60 17.59 9.06 -5.70
N CYS A 61 16.49 9.53 -5.11
CA CYS A 61 16.49 10.20 -3.82
C CYS A 61 16.99 9.25 -2.73
N LYS A 62 18.07 9.63 -2.03
CA LYS A 62 18.57 8.86 -0.89
C LYS A 62 17.77 9.21 0.37
N TYR A 63 16.98 8.25 0.82
CA TYR A 63 16.11 8.42 1.98
C TYR A 63 16.19 7.25 2.97
N VAL A 64 15.72 7.51 4.18
CA VAL A 64 15.31 6.48 5.14
C VAL A 64 13.81 6.58 5.33
N ALA A 65 13.09 5.47 5.22
CA ALA A 65 11.64 5.46 5.40
C ALA A 65 11.22 4.87 6.75
N LYS A 66 10.21 5.48 7.36
CA LYS A 66 9.52 4.97 8.54
C LYS A 66 8.02 4.98 8.30
N GLN A 67 7.43 3.80 8.34
CA GLN A 67 5.98 3.64 8.43
C GLN A 67 5.53 3.80 9.87
N ALA A 68 4.52 4.65 10.07
CA ALA A 68 3.88 4.90 11.34
C ALA A 68 2.39 4.61 11.21
N ASN A 69 1.88 3.74 12.08
CA ASN A 69 0.44 3.52 12.20
C ASN A 69 -0.11 4.58 13.15
N LEU A 70 -1.00 5.43 12.62
CA LEU A 70 -1.62 6.45 13.43
C LEU A 70 -2.61 5.84 14.41
N ARG A 71 -2.71 6.49 15.56
CA ARG A 71 -3.74 6.26 16.57
C ARG A 71 -4.28 7.62 16.99
N VAL A 72 -5.41 7.66 17.66
CA VAL A 72 -5.87 8.91 18.29
C VAL A 72 -4.78 9.38 19.26
N LEU A 73 -4.20 10.54 18.96
CA LEU A 73 -3.14 11.15 19.76
C LEU A 73 -3.79 12.08 20.79
N GLY A 74 -3.16 12.22 21.96
CA GLY A 74 -3.58 13.25 22.91
C GLY A 74 -3.39 14.65 22.32
N PRO A 75 -4.15 15.66 22.78
CA PRO A 75 -4.24 16.98 22.14
C PRO A 75 -2.98 17.85 22.28
N GLY A 76 -1.91 17.34 22.89
CA GLY A 76 -0.72 18.11 23.24
C GLY A 76 0.50 17.76 22.38
N GLU A 77 1.28 18.79 22.04
CA GLU A 77 2.57 18.67 21.35
C GLU A 77 3.47 17.60 21.96
N SER A 78 3.57 17.57 23.29
CA SER A 78 4.39 16.61 24.03
C SER A 78 4.01 15.15 23.73
N ALA A 79 2.70 14.86 23.62
CA ALA A 79 2.20 13.53 23.31
C ALA A 79 2.46 13.15 21.85
N PHE A 80 2.34 14.11 20.93
CA PHE A 80 2.71 13.92 19.53
C PHE A 80 4.20 13.64 19.36
N LEU A 81 5.07 14.40 20.03
CA LEU A 81 6.52 14.21 19.98
C LEU A 81 6.93 12.85 20.56
N ASP A 82 6.31 12.41 21.66
CA ASP A 82 6.56 11.08 22.23
C ASP A 82 6.14 9.97 21.27
N TRP A 83 4.98 10.13 20.65
CA TRP A 83 4.54 9.21 19.60
C TRP A 83 5.55 9.20 18.45
N PHE A 84 5.95 10.36 17.91
CA PHE A 84 6.90 10.43 16.80
C PHE A 84 8.25 9.77 17.14
N ILE A 85 8.80 10.02 18.34
CA ILE A 85 10.01 9.38 18.85
C ILE A 85 9.87 7.84 18.85
N SER A 86 8.71 7.34 19.29
CA SER A 86 8.45 5.90 19.29
C SER A 86 8.41 5.31 17.87
N GLN A 87 7.88 6.05 16.89
CA GLN A 87 7.83 5.61 15.49
C GLN A 87 9.23 5.56 14.85
N LEU A 88 10.16 6.38 15.32
CA LEU A 88 11.57 6.30 14.94
C LEU A 88 12.30 5.10 15.58
N GLY A 89 11.65 4.37 16.50
CA GLY A 89 12.25 3.25 17.23
C GLY A 89 13.04 3.67 18.47
N SER A 90 12.86 4.90 18.96
CA SER A 90 13.52 5.43 20.15
C SER A 90 12.64 5.32 21.40
N GLN A 91 13.24 5.03 22.57
CA GLN A 91 12.50 4.93 23.84
C GLN A 91 12.01 6.30 24.32
N VAL A 92 10.73 6.46 24.63
CA VAL A 92 10.23 7.73 25.20
C VAL A 92 10.80 7.97 26.61
N ILE A 93 11.27 9.18 26.89
CA ILE A 93 11.73 9.58 28.24
C ILE A 93 10.66 10.51 28.84
N SER A 94 10.16 10.15 30.02
CA SER A 94 9.15 10.93 30.72
C SER A 94 9.67 12.30 31.16
N HIS A 95 8.75 13.26 31.29
CA HIS A 95 9.01 14.62 31.82
C HIS A 95 10.07 15.45 31.08
N GLN A 96 10.41 15.12 29.83
CA GLN A 96 11.25 15.98 29.01
C GLN A 96 10.49 17.20 28.46
N ALA A 97 11.16 18.35 28.45
CA ALA A 97 10.69 19.55 27.76
C ALA A 97 10.59 19.30 26.24
N ALA A 98 9.65 19.96 25.56
CA ALA A 98 9.38 19.79 24.14
C ALA A 98 10.62 20.03 23.26
N ASP A 99 11.41 21.07 23.55
CA ASP A 99 12.65 21.37 22.81
C ASP A 99 13.66 20.22 22.84
N ARG A 100 13.81 19.56 24.01
CA ARG A 100 14.69 18.38 24.14
C ARG A 100 14.17 17.19 23.36
N LYS A 101 12.84 17.02 23.26
CA LYS A 101 12.22 15.98 22.43
C LYS A 101 12.45 16.24 20.95
N ILE A 102 12.33 17.49 20.51
CA ILE A 102 12.62 17.89 19.13
C ILE A 102 14.09 17.66 18.79
N GLU A 103 15.02 18.11 19.65
CA GLU A 103 16.45 17.88 19.46
C GLU A 103 16.77 16.38 19.35
N ARG A 104 16.09 15.56 20.16
CA ARG A 104 16.23 14.11 20.11
C ARG A 104 15.71 13.52 18.80
N ILE A 105 14.55 13.96 18.31
CA ILE A 105 14.04 13.55 16.99
C ILE A 105 15.08 13.87 15.92
N VAL A 106 15.59 15.11 15.91
CA VAL A 106 16.59 15.57 14.94
C VAL A 106 17.86 14.70 15.00
N ASN A 107 18.40 14.47 16.19
CA ASN A 107 19.62 13.66 16.37
C ASN A 107 19.41 12.19 15.97
N THR A 108 18.24 11.60 16.29
CA THR A 108 17.91 10.24 15.86
C THR A 108 17.83 10.14 14.34
N VAL A 109 17.18 11.11 13.68
CA VAL A 109 17.04 11.13 12.22
C VAL A 109 18.40 11.37 11.55
N ASP A 110 19.20 12.31 12.03
CA ASP A 110 20.57 12.56 11.54
C ASP A 110 21.42 11.28 11.61
N LEU A 111 21.37 10.55 12.73
CA LEU A 111 22.09 9.28 12.88
C LEU A 111 21.61 8.22 11.86
N MET A 112 20.30 8.09 11.66
CA MET A 112 19.72 7.16 10.68
C MET A 112 20.12 7.51 9.25
N LEU A 113 20.19 8.80 8.92
CA LEU A 113 20.53 9.26 7.59
C LEU A 113 22.02 9.13 7.28
N ARG A 114 22.89 9.40 8.26
CA ARG A 114 24.34 9.19 8.12
C ARG A 114 24.69 7.73 7.85
N SER A 115 23.99 6.77 8.48
CA SER A 115 24.21 5.35 8.19
C SER A 115 23.71 4.92 6.81
N ALA A 116 22.70 5.60 6.27
CA ALA A 116 22.14 5.34 4.95
C ALA A 116 22.79 6.16 3.80
N GLY A 117 23.66 7.12 4.13
CA GLY A 117 24.24 8.05 3.15
C GLY A 117 23.21 8.99 2.50
N GLY A 118 22.07 9.22 3.17
CA GLY A 118 20.94 9.99 2.65
C GLY A 118 20.72 11.33 3.36
N GLY A 119 19.84 12.15 2.81
CA GLY A 119 19.48 13.47 3.35
C GLY A 119 17.99 13.65 3.67
N SER A 120 17.17 12.62 3.43
CA SER A 120 15.71 12.73 3.51
C SER A 120 15.08 11.65 4.40
N LEU A 121 14.23 12.05 5.33
CA LEU A 121 13.35 11.14 6.06
C LEU A 121 12.01 11.05 5.33
N PHE A 122 11.64 9.85 4.88
CA PHE A 122 10.30 9.57 4.38
C PHE A 122 9.45 9.06 5.54
N PHE A 123 8.47 9.84 5.96
CA PHE A 123 7.56 9.47 7.04
C PHE A 123 6.21 9.09 6.46
N ILE A 124 5.85 7.81 6.52
CA ILE A 124 4.61 7.29 5.97
C ILE A 124 3.59 7.18 7.09
N ALA A 125 2.60 8.07 7.09
CA ALA A 125 1.53 8.12 8.07
C ALA A 125 0.33 7.30 7.57
N ASP A 126 0.24 6.04 8.02
CA ASP A 126 -0.90 5.16 7.73
C ASP A 126 -2.09 5.52 8.61
N ASP A 127 -3.31 5.38 8.07
CA ASP A 127 -4.55 5.85 8.70
C ASP A 127 -4.57 7.35 9.05
N ALA A 128 -4.13 8.19 8.10
CA ALA A 128 -4.05 9.66 8.22
C ALA A 128 -5.38 10.35 8.61
N ASN A 129 -6.52 9.67 8.47
CA ASN A 129 -7.83 10.12 8.96
C ASN A 129 -7.88 10.35 10.47
N LEU A 130 -6.99 9.73 11.24
CA LEU A 130 -6.95 9.86 12.70
C LEU A 130 -6.18 11.10 13.18
N LEU A 131 -5.56 11.85 12.26
CA LEU A 131 -4.85 13.08 12.60
C LEU A 131 -5.81 14.22 12.89
N GLU A 132 -5.71 14.78 14.09
CA GLU A 132 -6.33 16.05 14.42
C GLU A 132 -5.57 17.24 13.80
N GLN A 133 -6.24 18.37 13.65
CA GLN A 133 -5.64 19.59 13.10
C GLN A 133 -4.34 20.01 13.81
N ALA A 134 -4.29 19.89 15.13
CA ALA A 134 -3.10 20.23 15.91
C ALA A 134 -1.90 19.34 15.56
N ALA A 135 -2.12 18.06 15.28
CA ALA A 135 -1.07 17.12 14.92
C ALA A 135 -0.34 17.52 13.61
N PHE A 136 -1.08 18.06 12.65
CA PHE A 136 -0.48 18.58 11.41
C PHE A 136 0.49 19.75 11.66
N GLN A 137 0.18 20.62 12.63
CA GLN A 137 1.08 21.72 12.98
C GLN A 137 2.39 21.21 13.58
N HIS A 138 2.34 20.10 14.33
CA HIS A 138 3.54 19.50 14.92
C HIS A 138 4.48 18.87 13.86
N PHE A 139 3.95 18.39 12.72
CA PHE A 139 4.81 18.00 11.59
C PHE A 139 5.59 19.20 11.03
N ILE A 140 4.99 20.40 10.96
CA ILE A 140 5.70 21.63 10.54
C ILE A 140 6.83 21.95 11.52
N THR A 141 6.57 21.82 12.83
CA THR A 141 7.59 22.05 13.86
C THR A 141 8.80 21.12 13.68
N ILE A 142 8.54 19.83 13.44
CA ILE A 142 9.60 18.84 13.20
C ILE A 142 10.35 19.12 11.90
N ASP A 143 9.63 19.39 10.80
CA ASP A 143 10.22 19.70 9.50
C ASP A 143 11.17 20.89 9.58
N ASN A 144 10.72 22.00 10.19
CA ASN A 144 11.56 23.19 10.39
C ASN A 144 12.80 22.90 11.25
N ALA A 145 12.70 21.99 12.23
CA ALA A 145 13.84 21.62 13.08
C ALA A 145 14.86 20.75 12.33
N LEU A 146 14.39 19.83 11.48
CA LEU A 146 15.22 19.01 10.60
C LEU A 146 15.91 19.85 9.52
N GLU A 147 15.19 20.81 8.94
CA GLU A 147 15.69 21.70 7.90
C GLU A 147 16.90 22.53 8.37
N LYS A 148 16.92 22.96 9.65
CA LYS A 148 18.08 23.63 10.27
C LYS A 148 19.35 22.77 10.29
N LYS A 149 19.23 21.46 10.15
CA LYS A 149 20.35 20.50 10.02
C LYS A 149 20.60 20.07 8.57
N GLY A 150 19.90 20.65 7.61
CA GLY A 150 19.97 20.26 6.20
C GLY A 150 19.27 18.94 5.90
N ILE A 151 18.36 18.49 6.77
CA ILE A 151 17.59 17.26 6.58
C ILE A 151 16.20 17.59 6.03
N SER A 152 15.78 16.89 4.98
CA SER A 152 14.44 17.02 4.42
C SER A 152 13.46 16.03 5.08
N LEU A 153 12.30 16.51 5.51
CA LEU A 153 11.17 15.64 5.86
C LEU A 153 10.19 15.59 4.67
N PHE A 154 9.93 14.38 4.19
CA PHE A 154 8.88 14.12 3.21
C PHE A 154 7.80 13.23 3.82
N VAL A 155 6.58 13.73 3.95
CA VAL A 155 5.48 13.01 4.61
C VAL A 155 4.49 12.44 3.59
N ILE A 156 4.28 11.13 3.63
CA ILE A 156 3.31 10.42 2.79
C ILE A 156 2.10 10.10 3.67
N PHE A 157 0.97 10.78 3.45
CA PHE A 157 -0.26 10.55 4.19
C PHE A 157 -1.14 9.55 3.46
N LEU A 158 -1.51 8.47 4.13
CA LEU A 158 -2.39 7.43 3.58
C LEU A 158 -3.77 7.55 4.25
N PHE A 159 -4.73 8.11 3.51
CA PHE A 159 -6.11 8.28 3.95
C PHE A 159 -6.95 7.08 3.51
N GLN A 160 -7.89 6.69 4.35
CA GLN A 160 -8.94 5.74 4.01
C GLN A 160 -10.20 6.48 3.59
N ASP A 161 -10.75 6.15 2.43
CA ASP A 161 -12.05 6.66 2.02
C ASP A 161 -13.12 6.13 2.97
N ASN A 162 -13.89 7.04 3.58
CA ASN A 162 -14.99 6.69 4.47
C ASN A 162 -16.28 6.43 3.68
N HIS A 163 -17.12 5.57 4.26
CA HIS A 163 -18.42 5.07 3.76
C HIS A 163 -19.50 6.11 3.42
N THR A 164 -19.24 7.40 3.62
CA THR A 164 -20.22 8.47 3.37
C THR A 164 -19.66 9.48 2.39
N SER A 165 -20.30 9.54 1.22
CA SER A 165 -20.06 10.46 0.11
C SER A 165 -19.96 11.94 0.52
N SER A 166 -20.47 12.32 1.69
CA SER A 166 -20.41 13.68 2.24
C SER A 166 -19.04 14.08 2.79
N ARG A 167 -18.12 13.13 3.11
CA ARG A 167 -16.80 13.45 3.69
C ARG A 167 -15.67 13.60 2.68
N ARG A 168 -15.91 13.28 1.40
CA ARG A 168 -14.89 13.41 0.32
C ARG A 168 -14.41 14.86 0.15
N GLU A 169 -15.23 15.85 0.53
CA GLU A 169 -14.85 17.26 0.51
C GLU A 169 -14.46 17.84 1.89
N GLU A 170 -14.87 17.23 3.02
CA GLU A 170 -14.66 17.79 4.36
C GLU A 170 -13.25 17.57 4.93
N ILE A 171 -12.65 16.40 4.73
CA ILE A 171 -11.30 16.12 5.28
C ILE A 171 -10.26 17.07 4.65
N ASN A 172 -10.44 17.44 3.38
CA ASN A 172 -9.55 18.35 2.66
C ASN A 172 -9.87 19.84 2.83
N ARG A 173 -11.11 20.22 3.19
CA ARG A 173 -11.51 21.65 3.28
C ARG A 173 -11.61 22.19 4.70
N THR A 174 -11.93 21.37 5.70
CA THR A 174 -12.37 21.92 7.02
C THR A 174 -11.38 21.65 8.16
N THR A 175 -10.53 20.61 8.08
CA THR A 175 -9.66 20.20 9.20
C THR A 175 -8.21 20.67 9.09
N VAL A 176 -7.71 20.96 7.88
CA VAL A 176 -6.29 21.28 7.66
C VAL A 176 -6.10 22.77 7.36
N THR A 177 -5.20 23.43 8.08
CA THR A 177 -4.93 24.86 7.83
C THR A 177 -4.35 25.06 6.42
N PRO A 178 -4.58 26.22 5.77
CA PRO A 178 -4.02 26.51 4.44
C PRO A 178 -2.49 26.35 4.39
N GLN A 179 -1.80 26.66 5.49
CA GLN A 179 -0.34 26.52 5.62
C GLN A 179 0.11 25.05 5.58
N VAL A 180 -0.54 24.18 6.35
CA VAL A 180 -0.25 22.73 6.30
C VAL A 180 -0.59 22.19 4.91
N ARG A 181 -1.74 22.58 4.35
CA ARG A 181 -2.16 22.10 3.03
C ARG A 181 -1.16 22.46 1.95
N GLY A 182 -0.67 23.70 1.93
CA GLY A 182 0.33 24.15 0.96
C GLY A 182 1.71 23.50 1.12
N ARG A 183 2.05 23.01 2.32
CA ARG A 183 3.34 22.35 2.60
C ARG A 183 3.31 20.85 2.32
N PHE A 184 2.23 20.17 2.72
CA PHE A 184 2.18 18.71 2.79
C PHE A 184 1.10 18.04 1.94
N LEU A 185 0.02 18.75 1.57
CA LEU A 185 -1.15 18.16 0.91
C LEU A 185 -1.50 18.87 -0.40
N THR A 186 -0.53 19.53 -1.03
CA THR A 186 -0.71 20.16 -2.36
C THR A 186 -1.01 19.11 -3.43
N ARG A 187 -0.45 17.91 -3.27
CA ARG A 187 -0.73 16.73 -4.09
C ARG A 187 -1.60 15.76 -3.29
N TYR A 188 -2.80 15.49 -3.78
CA TYR A 188 -3.74 14.56 -3.18
C TYR A 188 -4.32 13.66 -4.27
N HIS A 189 -4.04 12.36 -4.19
CA HIS A 189 -4.31 11.43 -5.29
C HIS A 189 -5.02 10.17 -4.80
N ARG A 190 -5.92 9.64 -5.63
CA ARG A 190 -6.52 8.33 -5.38
C ARG A 190 -5.51 7.23 -5.68
N LEU A 191 -5.34 6.30 -4.75
CA LEU A 191 -4.71 5.01 -4.98
C LEU A 191 -5.78 4.02 -5.45
N HIS A 192 -5.42 3.19 -6.41
CA HIS A 192 -6.36 2.43 -7.20
C HIS A 192 -5.92 0.95 -7.22
N GLY A 193 -6.88 0.03 -7.16
CA GLY A 193 -6.74 -1.42 -7.33
C GLY A 193 -6.74 -1.84 -8.81
N ILE A 194 -7.40 -2.97 -9.12
CA ILE A 194 -7.48 -3.53 -10.49
C ILE A 194 -8.70 -2.95 -11.22
N ARG A 195 -8.49 -2.31 -12.36
CA ARG A 195 -9.56 -1.61 -13.11
C ARG A 195 -9.95 -2.27 -14.42
N GLY A 196 -9.26 -3.33 -14.82
CA GLY A 196 -9.51 -3.98 -16.10
C GLY A 196 -8.59 -5.18 -16.34
N ALA A 197 -8.85 -5.88 -17.44
CA ALA A 197 -8.04 -7.02 -17.89
C ALA A 197 -6.55 -6.71 -18.00
N LEU A 198 -6.18 -5.51 -18.46
CA LEU A 198 -4.78 -5.09 -18.55
C LEU A 198 -4.08 -5.00 -17.17
N ASP A 199 -4.81 -4.57 -16.13
CA ASP A 199 -4.26 -4.54 -14.77
C ASP A 199 -4.11 -5.98 -14.22
N VAL A 200 -5.02 -6.89 -14.57
CA VAL A 200 -4.92 -8.33 -14.27
C VAL A 200 -3.72 -8.95 -14.97
N GLU A 201 -3.56 -8.69 -16.26
CA GLU A 201 -2.45 -9.18 -17.08
C GLU A 201 -1.10 -8.75 -16.50
N THR A 202 -0.95 -7.45 -16.23
CA THR A 202 0.28 -6.90 -15.63
C THR A 202 0.58 -7.52 -14.26
N PHE A 203 -0.46 -7.74 -13.45
CA PHE A 203 -0.29 -8.40 -12.15
C PHE A 203 0.20 -9.85 -12.30
N LEU A 204 -0.41 -10.61 -13.20
CA LEU A 204 -0.07 -12.01 -13.44
C LEU A 204 1.33 -12.14 -14.02
N GLU A 205 1.68 -11.33 -15.02
CA GLU A 205 3.03 -11.30 -15.60
C GLU A 205 4.11 -11.13 -14.52
N ARG A 206 3.93 -10.16 -13.61
CA ARG A 206 4.88 -9.93 -12.50
C ARG A 206 4.94 -11.08 -11.52
N PHE A 207 3.79 -11.65 -11.20
CA PHE A 207 3.67 -12.82 -10.33
C PHE A 207 4.34 -14.07 -10.92
N GLU A 208 4.29 -14.22 -12.24
CA GLU A 208 4.85 -15.35 -12.98
C GLU A 208 6.35 -15.21 -13.24
N ASP A 209 6.81 -14.02 -13.63
CA ASP A 209 8.13 -13.84 -14.25
C ASP A 209 9.09 -12.95 -13.43
N GLU A 210 8.61 -12.03 -12.58
CA GLU A 210 9.46 -11.01 -11.95
C GLU A 210 9.70 -11.22 -10.45
N VAL A 211 8.72 -11.79 -9.75
CA VAL A 211 8.66 -11.76 -8.29
C VAL A 211 9.04 -13.12 -7.70
N GLU A 212 10.21 -13.18 -7.07
CA GLU A 212 10.71 -14.38 -6.39
C GLU A 212 9.75 -14.90 -5.31
N ALA A 213 9.69 -16.22 -5.16
CA ALA A 213 8.82 -16.88 -4.18
C ALA A 213 9.21 -16.55 -2.73
N SER A 214 10.51 -16.40 -2.47
CA SER A 214 11.10 -15.99 -1.20
C SER A 214 12.44 -15.32 -1.46
N ALA A 215 12.98 -14.60 -0.47
CA ALA A 215 14.21 -13.84 -0.64
C ALA A 215 15.39 -14.74 -1.01
N GLY A 216 15.99 -14.51 -2.19
CA GLY A 216 17.13 -15.28 -2.68
C GLY A 216 16.74 -16.62 -3.28
N ALA A 217 15.45 -16.86 -3.55
CA ALA A 217 15.00 -18.08 -4.20
C ALA A 217 15.46 -18.17 -5.65
N GLY A 218 15.63 -17.02 -6.33
CA GLY A 218 15.97 -16.95 -7.76
C GLY A 218 14.91 -17.54 -8.69
N VAL A 219 13.71 -17.87 -8.17
CA VAL A 219 12.59 -18.43 -8.92
C VAL A 219 11.27 -17.89 -8.37
N THR A 220 10.29 -17.69 -9.25
CA THR A 220 8.95 -17.23 -8.89
C THR A 220 8.11 -18.37 -8.32
N LEU A 221 7.03 -18.02 -7.60
CA LEU A 221 6.15 -19.02 -7.00
C LEU A 221 5.56 -19.98 -8.07
N PRO A 222 4.93 -19.51 -9.16
CA PRO A 222 4.35 -20.42 -10.14
C PRO A 222 5.37 -21.34 -10.79
N ARG A 223 6.56 -20.82 -11.14
CA ARG A 223 7.62 -21.60 -11.77
C ARG A 223 8.25 -22.63 -10.83
N SER A 224 8.32 -22.33 -9.52
CA SER A 224 8.79 -23.30 -8.52
C SER A 224 7.84 -24.49 -8.35
N LEU A 225 6.55 -24.28 -8.62
CA LEU A 225 5.50 -25.28 -8.43
C LEU A 225 5.27 -26.14 -9.69
N ALA A 226 5.44 -25.56 -10.88
CA ALA A 226 5.22 -26.23 -12.16
C ALA A 226 6.29 -25.85 -13.21
N PRO A 227 7.57 -26.18 -12.98
CA PRO A 227 8.67 -25.68 -13.81
C PRO A 227 8.52 -26.07 -15.29
N GLU A 228 8.19 -27.33 -15.58
CA GLU A 228 8.03 -27.83 -16.96
C GLU A 228 6.97 -27.05 -17.75
N LEU A 229 5.92 -26.56 -17.08
CA LEU A 229 4.86 -25.79 -17.72
C LEU A 229 5.34 -24.38 -18.07
N TYR A 230 6.04 -23.72 -17.15
CA TYR A 230 6.52 -22.34 -17.29
C TYR A 230 7.81 -22.22 -18.12
N ASP A 231 8.54 -23.31 -18.29
CA ASP A 231 9.65 -23.41 -19.24
C ASP A 231 9.14 -23.48 -20.70
N GLY A 232 7.86 -23.78 -20.92
CA GLY A 232 7.17 -23.71 -22.20
C GLY A 232 6.50 -22.35 -22.47
N GLU A 233 5.53 -22.35 -23.39
CA GLU A 233 4.78 -21.14 -23.81
C GLU A 233 3.59 -20.80 -22.90
N PHE A 234 3.23 -21.68 -21.95
CA PHE A 234 2.09 -21.46 -21.08
C PHE A 234 2.31 -20.24 -20.18
N ARG A 235 1.33 -19.34 -20.12
CA ARG A 235 1.29 -18.23 -19.16
C ARG A 235 -0.14 -17.99 -18.68
N LEU A 236 -0.33 -17.80 -17.38
CA LEU A 236 -1.56 -17.34 -16.74
C LEU A 236 -2.00 -15.96 -17.23
N ARG A 237 -1.07 -15.04 -17.54
CA ARG A 237 -1.42 -13.71 -18.06
C ARG A 237 -2.31 -13.76 -19.32
N HIS A 238 -2.21 -14.82 -20.13
CA HIS A 238 -3.06 -15.00 -21.31
C HIS A 238 -4.55 -15.22 -20.98
N PHE A 239 -4.88 -15.51 -19.72
CA PHE A 239 -6.27 -15.67 -19.23
C PHE A 239 -6.80 -14.39 -18.55
N SER A 240 -6.08 -13.28 -18.62
CA SER A 240 -6.42 -12.03 -17.94
C SER A 240 -7.83 -11.51 -18.25
N GLU A 241 -8.24 -11.56 -19.52
CA GLU A 241 -9.58 -11.14 -19.97
C GLU A 241 -10.67 -12.06 -19.42
N GLN A 242 -10.45 -13.38 -19.43
CA GLN A 242 -11.39 -14.36 -18.89
C GLN A 242 -11.55 -14.20 -17.37
N ILE A 243 -10.43 -13.98 -16.66
CA ILE A 243 -10.44 -13.72 -15.21
C ILE A 243 -11.19 -12.43 -14.92
N TRP A 244 -10.91 -11.34 -15.65
CA TRP A 244 -11.60 -10.07 -15.51
C TRP A 244 -13.11 -10.23 -15.69
N ASN A 245 -13.53 -10.84 -16.80
CA ASN A 245 -14.95 -11.03 -17.11
C ASN A 245 -15.66 -11.93 -16.09
N ALA A 246 -15.01 -13.00 -15.62
CA ALA A 246 -15.56 -13.87 -14.57
C ALA A 246 -15.77 -13.10 -13.25
N GLY A 247 -14.81 -12.26 -12.86
CA GLY A 247 -14.97 -11.40 -11.68
C GLY A 247 -16.07 -10.35 -11.85
N CYS A 248 -16.19 -9.72 -13.02
CA CYS A 248 -17.28 -8.79 -13.33
C CYS A 248 -18.65 -9.46 -13.22
N SER A 249 -18.81 -10.66 -13.77
CA SER A 249 -20.04 -11.45 -13.67
C SER A 249 -20.34 -11.86 -12.24
N CYS A 250 -19.33 -12.30 -11.49
CA CYS A 250 -19.46 -12.67 -10.08
C CYS A 250 -19.94 -11.49 -9.22
N ARG A 251 -19.39 -10.30 -9.45
CA ARG A 251 -19.81 -9.06 -8.77
C ARG A 251 -21.24 -8.66 -9.15
N ALA A 252 -21.58 -8.72 -10.44
CA ALA A 252 -22.93 -8.41 -10.92
C ALA A 252 -23.97 -9.35 -10.31
N ALA A 253 -23.66 -10.64 -10.19
CA ALA A 253 -24.53 -11.64 -9.54
C ALA A 253 -24.73 -11.36 -8.04
N ALA A 254 -23.77 -10.72 -7.38
CA ALA A 254 -23.87 -10.28 -5.98
C ALA A 254 -24.55 -8.90 -5.82
N GLY A 255 -25.03 -8.28 -6.91
CA GLY A 255 -25.69 -6.98 -6.88
C GLY A 255 -24.75 -5.77 -6.87
N HIS A 256 -23.45 -5.99 -7.12
CA HIS A 256 -22.47 -4.91 -7.26
C HIS A 256 -22.27 -4.49 -8.71
N SER A 257 -21.68 -3.32 -8.93
CA SER A 257 -21.33 -2.86 -10.28
C SER A 257 -20.23 -3.74 -10.89
N SER A 258 -20.43 -4.11 -12.15
CA SER A 258 -19.48 -4.91 -12.93
C SER A 258 -18.24 -4.12 -13.38
N GLN A 259 -18.29 -2.79 -13.30
CA GLN A 259 -17.18 -1.90 -13.68
C GLN A 259 -16.40 -1.40 -12.46
N ASP A 260 -16.69 -1.93 -11.28
CA ASP A 260 -16.00 -1.54 -10.06
C ASP A 260 -14.55 -2.00 -10.07
N GLU A 261 -13.73 -1.19 -9.42
CA GLU A 261 -12.35 -1.50 -9.15
C GLU A 261 -12.20 -2.61 -8.10
N TRP A 262 -11.30 -3.57 -8.34
CA TRP A 262 -11.14 -4.71 -7.44
C TRP A 262 -10.05 -4.47 -6.40
N PRO A 263 -10.26 -4.94 -5.15
CA PRO A 263 -9.21 -4.95 -4.14
C PRO A 263 -8.01 -5.81 -4.58
N LEU A 264 -6.80 -5.35 -4.28
CA LEU A 264 -5.57 -6.08 -4.61
C LEU A 264 -5.49 -7.43 -3.89
N LYS A 265 -6.09 -7.54 -2.69
CA LYS A 265 -6.15 -8.81 -1.96
C LYS A 265 -6.92 -9.88 -2.73
N ALA A 266 -8.05 -9.51 -3.37
CA ALA A 266 -8.83 -10.45 -4.16
C ALA A 266 -8.02 -10.95 -5.36
N MET A 267 -7.39 -10.04 -6.11
CA MET A 267 -6.53 -10.43 -7.24
C MET A 267 -5.38 -11.35 -6.83
N ARG A 268 -4.72 -11.06 -5.71
CA ARG A 268 -3.68 -11.94 -5.17
C ARG A 268 -4.20 -13.35 -4.85
N LEU A 269 -5.40 -13.47 -4.29
CA LEU A 269 -6.02 -14.77 -3.98
C LEU A 269 -6.39 -15.54 -5.24
N ILE A 270 -6.90 -14.87 -6.28
CA ILE A 270 -7.16 -15.47 -7.60
C ILE A 270 -5.88 -16.08 -8.16
N ALA A 271 -4.82 -15.28 -8.28
CA ALA A 271 -3.54 -15.72 -8.83
C ALA A 271 -2.94 -16.88 -8.02
N TYR A 272 -2.99 -16.80 -6.69
CA TYR A 272 -2.52 -17.84 -5.80
C TYR A 272 -3.32 -19.14 -5.94
N TYR A 273 -4.65 -19.07 -6.03
CA TYR A 273 -5.50 -20.24 -6.24
C TYR A 273 -5.19 -20.93 -7.57
N LEU A 274 -5.10 -20.17 -8.65
CA LEU A 274 -4.78 -20.71 -9.98
C LEU A 274 -3.42 -21.42 -9.97
N ALA A 275 -2.38 -20.78 -9.41
CA ALA A 275 -1.04 -21.37 -9.34
C ALA A 275 -0.99 -22.63 -8.48
N THR A 276 -1.54 -22.59 -7.26
CA THR A 276 -1.36 -23.66 -6.26
C THR A 276 -2.39 -24.78 -6.34
N ARG A 277 -3.59 -24.50 -6.83
CA ARG A 277 -4.71 -25.46 -6.78
C ARG A 277 -5.19 -25.90 -8.14
N VAL A 278 -4.92 -25.17 -9.22
CA VAL A 278 -5.35 -25.54 -10.58
C VAL A 278 -4.18 -26.08 -11.38
N ILE A 279 -3.13 -25.28 -11.55
CA ILE A 279 -1.95 -25.66 -12.34
C ILE A 279 -1.25 -26.89 -11.75
N CYS A 280 -1.21 -27.00 -10.43
CA CYS A 280 -0.56 -28.13 -9.75
C CYS A 280 -1.41 -29.41 -9.69
N LYS A 281 -2.61 -29.45 -10.29
CA LYS A 281 -3.43 -30.66 -10.30
C LYS A 281 -2.76 -31.74 -11.15
N ILE A 282 -2.80 -32.98 -10.66
CA ILE A 282 -2.35 -34.15 -11.43
C ILE A 282 -3.16 -34.24 -12.71
N GLY A 283 -2.48 -34.32 -13.86
CA GLY A 283 -3.12 -34.38 -15.17
C GLY A 283 -3.65 -33.03 -15.66
N PHE A 284 -3.17 -31.91 -15.13
CA PHE A 284 -3.43 -30.58 -15.68
C PHE A 284 -3.10 -30.53 -17.18
N LYS A 285 -4.03 -29.97 -17.97
CA LYS A 285 -3.88 -29.79 -19.43
C LYS A 285 -4.00 -28.33 -19.82
N GLU A 286 -4.98 -27.66 -19.26
CA GLU A 286 -5.28 -26.25 -19.53
C GLU A 286 -6.08 -25.66 -18.37
N VAL A 287 -6.09 -24.33 -18.26
CA VAL A 287 -6.99 -23.62 -17.36
C VAL A 287 -8.37 -23.55 -18.01
N THR A 288 -9.39 -24.05 -17.32
CA THR A 288 -10.77 -24.02 -17.80
C THR A 288 -11.53 -22.80 -17.26
N SER A 289 -12.65 -22.43 -17.88
CA SER A 289 -13.54 -21.40 -17.36
C SER A 289 -14.03 -21.72 -15.94
N SER A 290 -14.28 -22.99 -15.64
CA SER A 290 -14.68 -23.42 -14.28
C SER A 290 -13.56 -23.20 -13.26
N ASP A 291 -12.30 -23.43 -13.62
CA ASP A 291 -11.16 -23.15 -12.73
C ASP A 291 -11.05 -21.65 -12.42
N ILE A 292 -11.29 -20.79 -13.42
CA ILE A 292 -11.30 -19.34 -13.25
C ILE A 292 -12.45 -18.91 -12.33
N GLU A 293 -13.67 -19.40 -12.57
CA GLU A 293 -14.84 -19.10 -11.73
C GLU A 293 -14.62 -19.52 -10.28
N MET A 294 -14.05 -20.70 -10.03
CA MET A 294 -13.70 -21.17 -8.68
C MET A 294 -12.65 -20.28 -8.02
N SER A 295 -11.64 -19.82 -8.76
CA SER A 295 -10.61 -18.92 -8.23
C SER A 295 -11.18 -17.54 -7.85
N VAL A 296 -12.12 -17.02 -8.64
CA VAL A 296 -12.85 -15.79 -8.35
C VAL A 296 -13.71 -15.95 -7.10
N ALA A 297 -14.48 -17.05 -7.00
CA ALA A 297 -15.30 -17.35 -5.83
C ALA A 297 -14.46 -17.48 -4.55
N PHE A 298 -13.26 -18.07 -4.64
CA PHE A 298 -12.33 -18.21 -3.51
C PHE A 298 -11.76 -16.86 -3.02
N SER A 299 -11.79 -15.81 -3.85
CA SER A 299 -11.10 -14.55 -3.57
C SER A 299 -11.87 -13.56 -2.70
N ASP A 300 -13.10 -13.91 -2.30
CA ASP A 300 -14.07 -13.03 -1.64
C ASP A 300 -14.40 -11.76 -2.46
N LEU A 301 -14.14 -11.74 -3.77
CA LEU A 301 -14.34 -10.56 -4.61
C LEU A 301 -15.81 -10.09 -4.62
N ALA A 302 -16.74 -11.03 -4.60
CA ALA A 302 -18.19 -10.74 -4.52
C ALA A 302 -18.64 -10.27 -3.14
N ALA A 303 -17.91 -10.59 -2.07
CA ALA A 303 -18.22 -10.11 -0.73
C ALA A 303 -17.77 -8.66 -0.51
N PHE A 304 -16.87 -8.15 -1.37
CA PHE A 304 -16.38 -6.78 -1.30
C PHE A 304 -17.31 -5.81 -2.02
N ASP A 305 -17.90 -4.90 -1.27
CA ASP A 305 -18.68 -3.81 -1.82
C ASP A 305 -17.74 -2.67 -2.29
N GLY A 306 -17.81 -2.28 -3.56
CA GLY A 306 -17.01 -1.20 -4.14
C GLY A 306 -17.47 0.20 -3.77
N GLU A 307 -18.72 0.35 -3.32
CA GLU A 307 -19.30 1.63 -2.90
C GLU A 307 -19.06 1.89 -1.42
N SER A 308 -19.26 0.87 -0.58
CA SER A 308 -19.01 0.99 0.86
C SER A 308 -17.60 0.53 1.26
N GLY A 309 -16.90 -0.32 0.53
CA GLY A 309 -15.65 -0.93 1.02
C GLY A 309 -15.85 -1.90 2.19
N ALA A 310 -17.10 -2.26 2.51
CA ALA A 310 -17.44 -3.29 3.49
C ALA A 310 -17.24 -4.69 2.90
N LEU A 311 -17.03 -5.66 3.79
CA LEU A 311 -17.15 -7.07 3.45
C LEU A 311 -18.44 -7.59 4.05
N THR A 312 -19.34 -8.03 3.20
CA THR A 312 -20.51 -8.75 3.67
C THR A 312 -20.01 -10.13 4.11
N PHE A 313 -20.05 -10.41 5.42
CA PHE A 313 -19.73 -11.74 5.93
C PHE A 313 -20.75 -12.72 5.34
N THR A 314 -20.32 -13.56 4.41
CA THR A 314 -21.06 -14.76 4.07
C THR A 314 -20.95 -15.70 5.27
N ALA A 315 -22.09 -16.11 5.84
CA ALA A 315 -22.09 -17.19 6.84
C ALA A 315 -21.34 -18.37 6.23
N ASP A 316 -20.44 -19.00 7.01
CA ASP A 316 -19.67 -20.16 6.58
C ASP A 316 -20.62 -21.12 5.86
N GLY A 317 -20.39 -21.29 4.56
CA GLY A 317 -21.04 -22.31 3.75
C GLY A 317 -20.54 -23.65 4.26
N GLY A 318 -21.11 -24.10 5.38
CA GLY A 318 -20.94 -25.42 5.91
C GLY A 318 -21.29 -26.40 4.80
N ILE A 319 -20.25 -27.05 4.28
CA ILE A 319 -20.41 -28.34 3.63
C ILE A 319 -20.92 -29.26 4.74
N ASN A 320 -22.24 -29.34 4.89
CA ASN A 320 -22.87 -30.42 5.62
C ASN A 320 -22.60 -31.69 4.83
N GLY A 321 -21.63 -32.47 5.30
CA GLY A 321 -21.67 -33.92 5.16
C GLY A 321 -22.75 -34.51 6.04
#